data_AF-A0A9D6IJ95-F1
#
_entry.id   AF-A0A9D6IJ95-F1
#
_cell.length_a   1.000
_cell.length_b   1.000
_cell.length_c   1.000
_cell.angle_alpha   90.00
_cell.angle_beta   90.00
_cell.angle_gamma   90.00
#
_symmetry.space_group_name_H-M   'P 1'
#
loop_
_entity.id
_entity.type
_entity.pdbx_description
1 polymer ?
#
loop_
_entity_poly.entity_id
_entity_poly.type
_entity_poly.pdbx_seq_one_letter_code
_entity_poly.pdbx_strand_id
1 'polypeptide(L)'
;MQDEILAKEPTATLKVYAIWFSMYPGDARAKWPGALLTDARVLHLWDEKRVVGSWFGKHPDYTSLSQGRLLWDAFLLFGPEAHWEDKPTHLISTGRTIVAAREDMRKSLLPFLKK
;
A
#
# COMPACT_ATOMS: atom_id res chain seq x y z
N MET A 1 -6.24 -9.00 -3.34
CA MET A 1 -4.82 -8.68 -3.66
C MET A 1 -3.94 -9.93 -3.71
N GLN A 2 -3.64 -10.59 -2.58
CA GLN A 2 -2.77 -11.79 -2.63
C GLN A 2 -3.33 -12.89 -3.53
N ASP A 3 -4.51 -13.41 -3.21
CA ASP A 3 -5.09 -14.55 -3.97
C ASP A 3 -5.56 -14.14 -5.37
N GLU A 4 -5.84 -12.85 -5.56
CA GLU A 4 -6.42 -12.33 -6.79
C GLU A 4 -5.39 -11.81 -7.81
N ILE A 5 -4.19 -11.46 -7.35
CA ILE A 5 -3.13 -10.87 -8.17
C ILE A 5 -1.86 -11.68 -7.97
N LEU A 6 -1.31 -11.71 -6.75
CA LEU A 6 -0.01 -12.30 -6.48
C LEU A 6 0.01 -13.80 -6.81
N ALA A 7 -0.97 -14.55 -6.31
CA ALA A 7 -1.07 -15.99 -6.55
C ALA A 7 -1.30 -16.34 -8.03
N LYS A 8 -1.99 -15.45 -8.78
CA LYS A 8 -2.29 -15.66 -10.20
C LYS A 8 -1.15 -15.27 -11.12
N GLU A 9 -0.27 -14.38 -10.66
CA GLU A 9 0.85 -13.84 -11.42
C GLU A 9 2.17 -14.08 -10.66
N PRO A 10 2.61 -15.34 -10.49
CA PRO A 10 3.76 -15.69 -9.64
C PRO A 10 5.08 -15.12 -10.17
N THR A 11 5.18 -14.88 -11.48
CA THR A 11 6.37 -14.32 -12.14
C THR A 11 6.38 -12.79 -12.17
N ALA A 12 5.27 -12.14 -11.79
CA ALA A 12 5.20 -10.69 -11.80
C ALA A 12 6.24 -10.10 -10.83
N THR A 13 7.07 -9.20 -11.36
CA THR A 13 8.08 -8.48 -10.60
C THR A 13 7.44 -7.34 -9.79
N LEU A 14 6.61 -7.71 -8.82
CA LEU A 14 5.93 -6.78 -7.92
C LEU A 14 6.60 -6.80 -6.54
N LYS A 15 6.83 -5.62 -5.97
CA LYS A 15 7.23 -5.45 -4.57
C LYS A 15 6.05 -4.89 -3.80
N VAL A 16 5.65 -5.56 -2.73
CA VAL A 16 4.50 -5.14 -1.93
C VAL A 16 4.97 -4.79 -0.53
N TYR A 17 4.68 -3.57 -0.08
CA TYR A 17 4.94 -3.14 1.29
C TYR A 17 3.61 -3.04 2.03
N ALA A 18 3.38 -3.94 2.99
CA ALA A 18 2.23 -3.89 3.88
C ALA A 18 2.62 -3.11 5.13
N ILE A 19 2.20 -1.85 5.20
CA ILE A 19 2.53 -0.93 6.30
C ILE A 19 1.35 -0.87 7.26
N TRP A 20 1.59 -1.28 8.50
CA TRP A 20 0.56 -1.40 9.52
C TRP A 20 0.73 -0.30 10.56
N PHE A 21 -0.37 0.36 10.89
CA PHE A 21 -0.41 1.46 11.85
C PHE A 21 -1.13 1.05 13.13
N SER A 22 -0.77 1.67 14.24
CA SER A 22 -1.56 1.64 15.47
C SER A 22 -2.66 2.68 15.38
N MET A 23 -3.81 2.38 14.78
CA MET A 23 -4.89 3.36 14.53
C MET A 23 -5.86 3.49 15.69
N TYR A 24 -6.23 2.36 16.29
CA TYR A 24 -7.25 2.27 17.34
C TYR A 24 -6.63 1.91 18.70
N PRO A 25 -7.30 2.24 19.82
CA PRO A 25 -6.87 1.79 21.14
C PRO A 25 -6.72 0.27 21.19
N GLY A 26 -5.56 -0.20 21.62
CA GLY A 26 -5.25 -1.62 21.74
C GLY A 26 -4.62 -2.26 20.52
N ASP A 27 -4.48 -1.54 19.39
CA ASP A 27 -3.62 -1.94 18.28
C ASP A 27 -2.18 -2.09 18.78
N ALA A 28 -1.51 -3.16 18.35
CA ALA A 28 -0.14 -3.44 18.73
C ALA A 28 0.53 -4.31 17.68
N ARG A 29 1.85 -4.19 17.55
CA ARG A 29 2.65 -5.03 16.65
C ARG A 29 2.40 -6.52 16.86
N ALA A 30 2.26 -6.95 18.11
CA ALA A 30 2.01 -8.36 18.43
C ALA A 30 0.64 -8.88 18.00
N LYS A 31 -0.31 -7.98 17.69
CA LYS A 31 -1.70 -8.31 17.31
C LYS A 31 -1.97 -8.08 15.83
N TRP A 32 -0.98 -7.59 15.08
CA TRP A 32 -1.18 -7.34 13.67
C TRP A 32 -1.44 -8.66 12.92
N PRO A 33 -2.31 -8.69 11.92
CA PRO A 33 -2.69 -9.93 11.26
C PRO A 33 -1.68 -10.27 10.15
N GLY A 34 -0.41 -10.48 10.54
CA GLY A 34 0.71 -10.73 9.61
C GLY A 34 0.51 -11.97 8.73
N ALA A 35 -0.34 -12.91 9.14
CA ALA A 35 -0.68 -14.09 8.36
C ALA A 35 -1.71 -13.84 7.24
N LEU A 36 -2.27 -12.63 7.10
CA LEU A 36 -3.22 -12.32 6.01
C LEU A 36 -2.54 -12.16 4.65
N LEU A 37 -1.26 -11.77 4.63
CA LEU A 37 -0.46 -11.64 3.43
C LEU A 37 0.83 -12.44 3.65
N THR A 38 0.92 -13.60 3.02
CA THR A 38 1.99 -14.59 3.19
C THR A 38 2.85 -14.78 1.94
N ASP A 39 2.48 -14.13 0.83
CA ASP A 39 3.27 -14.15 -0.40
C ASP A 39 4.66 -13.56 -0.16
N ALA A 40 5.69 -14.23 -0.67
CA ALA A 40 7.09 -13.88 -0.43
C ALA A 40 7.48 -12.47 -0.93
N ARG A 41 6.68 -11.85 -1.81
CA ARG A 41 6.90 -10.48 -2.29
C ARG A 41 6.38 -9.42 -1.33
N VAL A 42 5.68 -9.81 -0.26
CA VAL A 42 5.11 -8.90 0.72
C VAL A 42 6.09 -8.69 1.87
N LEU A 43 6.58 -7.46 2.03
CA LEU A 43 7.32 -7.04 3.20
C LEU A 43 6.38 -6.33 4.18
N HIS A 44 6.25 -6.88 5.39
CA HIS A 44 5.45 -6.30 6.45
C HIS A 44 6.28 -5.32 7.29
N LEU A 45 5.77 -4.10 7.48
CA LEU A 45 6.40 -3.06 8.27
C LEU A 45 5.42 -2.53 9.32
N TRP A 46 5.86 -2.50 10.59
CA TRP A 46 5.07 -1.92 11.68
C TRP A 46 5.50 -0.47 11.89
N ASP A 47 4.57 0.46 11.70
CA ASP A 47 4.78 1.89 11.87
C ASP A 47 3.87 2.43 12.98
N GLU A 48 4.29 2.15 14.23
CA GLU A 48 3.57 2.55 15.44
C GLU A 48 3.29 4.05 15.49
N LYS A 49 4.29 4.85 15.09
CA LYS A 49 4.25 6.31 15.13
C LYS A 49 3.51 6.90 13.92
N ARG A 50 3.02 6.05 13.00
CA ARG A 50 2.29 6.45 11.80
C ARG A 50 3.09 7.44 10.94
N VAL A 51 4.42 7.28 10.89
CA VAL A 51 5.35 8.14 10.15
C VAL A 51 4.95 8.21 8.68
N VAL A 52 4.74 7.06 8.05
CA VAL A 52 4.44 6.96 6.61
C VAL A 52 3.07 7.57 6.33
N GLY A 53 2.04 7.16 7.08
CA GLY A 53 0.69 7.69 6.93
C GLY A 53 0.63 9.20 7.15
N SER A 54 1.42 9.72 8.10
CA SER A 54 1.49 11.15 8.39
C SER A 54 2.23 11.93 7.32
N TRP A 55 3.28 11.35 6.73
CA TRP A 55 4.02 11.98 5.65
C TRP A 55 3.10 12.16 4.44
N PHE A 56 2.46 11.09 3.96
CA PHE A 56 1.55 11.16 2.82
C PHE A 56 0.34 12.06 3.11
N GLY A 57 -0.25 11.96 4.30
CA GLY A 57 -1.42 12.78 4.64
C GLY A 57 -1.15 14.28 4.80
N LYS A 58 0.11 14.70 4.91
CA LYS A 58 0.49 16.12 4.97
C LYS A 58 1.07 16.63 3.66
N HIS A 59 1.53 15.73 2.80
CA HIS A 59 2.21 16.10 1.57
C HIS A 59 1.17 16.59 0.53
N PRO A 60 1.31 17.82 -0.03
CA PRO A 60 0.29 18.45 -0.88
C PRO A 60 -0.27 17.55 -1.98
N ASP A 61 0.61 16.87 -2.70
CA ASP A 61 0.30 15.94 -3.81
C ASP A 61 -0.63 14.77 -3.43
N TYR A 62 -0.76 14.45 -2.13
CA TYR A 62 -1.50 13.28 -1.62
C TYR A 62 -2.62 13.65 -0.64
N THR A 63 -2.81 14.95 -0.34
CA THR A 63 -3.78 15.41 0.67
C THR A 63 -5.22 15.04 0.35
N SER A 64 -5.59 14.93 -0.93
CA SER A 64 -6.92 14.46 -1.36
C SER A 64 -7.20 13.00 -0.97
N LEU A 65 -6.15 12.22 -0.71
CA LEU A 65 -6.24 10.82 -0.32
C LEU A 65 -6.34 10.68 1.20
N SER A 66 -5.95 11.66 2.00
CA SER A 66 -5.97 11.51 3.46
C SER A 66 -7.33 11.78 4.09
N GLN A 67 -7.60 11.13 5.22
CA GLN A 67 -8.71 11.52 6.09
C GLN A 67 -8.12 12.41 7.20
N GLY A 68 -8.29 13.72 7.06
CA GLY A 68 -7.51 14.68 7.83
C GLY A 68 -6.07 14.74 7.34
N ARG A 69 -5.08 14.68 8.25
CA ARG A 69 -3.63 14.71 7.94
C ARG A 69 -2.94 13.35 8.00
N LEU A 70 -3.72 12.27 7.84
CA LEU A 70 -3.23 10.90 7.93
C LEU A 70 -3.81 10.06 6.79
N LEU A 71 -2.92 9.42 6.04
CA LEU A 71 -3.27 8.41 5.06
C LEU A 71 -3.24 7.04 5.73
N TRP A 72 -4.41 6.39 5.76
CA TRP A 72 -4.59 5.05 6.32
C TRP A 72 -5.76 4.37 5.59
N ASP A 73 -5.81 3.03 5.66
CA ASP A 73 -6.77 2.22 4.89
C ASP A 73 -6.76 2.62 3.40
N ALA A 74 -5.56 2.59 2.83
CA ALA A 74 -5.28 3.04 1.47
C ALA A 74 -4.25 2.13 0.78
N PHE A 75 -4.27 2.11 -0.55
CA PHE A 75 -3.14 1.63 -1.35
C PHE A 75 -2.56 2.78 -2.18
N LEU A 76 -1.26 2.68 -2.45
CA LEU A 76 -0.57 3.49 -3.44
C LEU A 76 0.20 2.56 -4.37
N LEU A 77 -0.02 2.72 -5.67
CA LEU A 77 0.66 1.97 -6.72
C LEU A 77 1.61 2.91 -7.44
N PHE A 78 2.89 2.55 -7.44
CA PHE A 78 3.94 3.28 -8.12
C PHE A 78 4.50 2.45 -9.28
N GLY A 79 4.91 3.12 -10.35
CA GLY A 79 5.48 2.49 -11.52
C GLY A 79 6.88 1.92 -11.30
N PRO A 80 7.38 1.10 -12.24
CA PRO A 80 8.72 0.52 -12.16
C PRO A 80 9.84 1.57 -12.15
N GLU A 81 9.59 2.75 -12.75
CA GLU A 81 10.53 3.89 -12.79
C GLU A 81 10.38 4.84 -11.59
N ALA A 82 9.69 4.41 -10.52
CA ALA A 82 9.52 5.23 -9.33
C ALA A 82 10.83 5.41 -8.56
N HIS A 83 11.23 6.66 -8.35
CA HIS A 83 12.32 7.06 -7.46
C HIS A 83 11.77 7.46 -6.10
N TRP A 84 12.45 7.05 -5.03
CA TRP A 84 12.06 7.23 -3.63
C TRP A 84 13.17 7.97 -2.86
N GLU A 85 13.44 9.19 -3.27
CA GLU A 85 14.34 10.11 -2.56
C GLU A 85 13.50 11.01 -1.63
N ASP A 86 13.39 12.30 -1.92
CA ASP A 86 12.62 13.25 -1.11
C ASP A 86 11.10 13.00 -1.20
N LYS A 87 10.61 12.63 -2.39
CA LYS A 87 9.22 12.23 -2.63
C LYS A 87 9.15 11.11 -3.65
N PRO A 88 8.20 10.15 -3.49
CA PRO A 88 8.03 9.12 -4.49
C PRO A 88 7.45 9.72 -5.77
N THR A 89 7.98 9.26 -6.90
CA THR A 89 7.56 9.65 -8.26
C THR A 89 6.78 8.52 -8.93
N HIS A 90 6.17 8.81 -10.09
CA HIS A 90 5.46 7.80 -10.89
C HIS A 90 4.33 7.10 -10.13
N LEU A 91 3.54 7.87 -9.38
CA LEU A 91 2.28 7.37 -8.83
C LEU A 91 1.31 7.05 -9.98
N ILE A 92 0.89 5.80 -10.08
CA ILE A 92 0.00 5.31 -11.15
C ILE A 92 -1.44 5.31 -10.69
N SER A 93 -1.67 4.84 -9.46
CA SER A 93 -3.02 4.64 -8.95
C SER A 93 -3.02 4.65 -7.44
N THR A 94 -4.13 5.06 -6.86
CA THR A 94 -4.36 5.11 -5.41
C THR A 94 -5.82 4.86 -5.14
N GLY A 95 -6.15 4.42 -3.93
CA GLY A 95 -7.55 4.30 -3.56
C GLY A 95 -7.77 3.99 -2.08
N ARG A 96 -8.98 4.31 -1.64
CA ARG A 96 -9.47 4.16 -0.25
C ARG A 96 -10.98 3.89 -0.25
N THR A 97 -11.51 3.13 0.68
CA THR A 97 -10.82 2.16 1.57
C THR A 97 -10.12 1.08 0.73
N ILE A 98 -9.15 0.33 1.28
CA ILE A 98 -8.46 -0.72 0.50
C ILE A 98 -9.47 -1.73 -0.06
N VAL A 99 -10.49 -2.06 0.71
CA VAL A 99 -11.54 -3.01 0.30
C VAL A 99 -12.38 -2.46 -0.85
N ALA A 100 -12.78 -1.19 -0.79
CA ALA A 100 -13.58 -0.56 -1.82
C ALA A 100 -12.78 -0.39 -3.13
N ALA A 101 -11.51 -0.02 -3.02
CA ALA A 101 -10.66 0.30 -4.16
C ALA A 101 -9.93 -0.92 -4.76
N ARG A 102 -10.21 -2.14 -4.27
CA ARG A 102 -9.50 -3.36 -4.70
C ARG A 102 -9.60 -3.63 -6.21
N GLU A 103 -10.75 -3.36 -6.83
CA GLU A 103 -10.94 -3.61 -8.26
C GLU A 103 -10.16 -2.60 -9.10
N ASP A 104 -10.09 -1.34 -8.66
CA ASP A 104 -9.33 -0.30 -9.34
C ASP A 104 -7.83 -0.55 -9.19
N MET A 105 -7.38 -0.98 -8.01
CA MET A 105 -6.01 -1.47 -7.79
C MET A 105 -5.69 -2.62 -8.75
N ARG A 106 -6.56 -3.62 -8.85
CA ARG A 106 -6.38 -4.78 -9.74
C ARG A 106 -6.26 -4.34 -11.19
N LYS A 107 -7.20 -3.52 -11.69
CA LYS A 107 -7.17 -2.99 -13.07
C LYS A 107 -5.89 -2.20 -13.35
N SER A 108 -5.45 -1.39 -12.39
CA SER A 108 -4.24 -0.57 -12.52
C SER A 108 -2.96 -1.41 -12.56
N LEU A 109 -2.96 -2.59 -11.95
CA LEU A 109 -1.84 -3.53 -11.98
C LEU A 109 -1.77 -4.33 -13.29
N LEU A 110 -2.91 -4.64 -13.93
CA LEU A 110 -2.96 -5.51 -15.12
C LEU A 110 -1.94 -5.18 -16.22
N PRO A 111 -1.67 -3.91 -16.59
CA PRO A 111 -0.67 -3.58 -17.60
C PRO A 111 0.76 -3.97 -17.23
N PHE A 112 1.06 -4.13 -15.93
CA PHE A 112 2.40 -4.42 -15.40
C PHE A 112 2.62 -5.89 -15.07
N LEU A 113 1.55 -6.71 -15.07
CA LEU A 113 1.62 -8.14 -14.77
C LEU A 113 1.98 -8.97 -15.99
N LYS A 114 1.80 -8.45 -17.21
CA LYS A 114 2.16 -9.12 -18.46
C LYS A 114 3.58 -8.79 -18.87
N LYS A 115 4.49 -9.73 -18.67
CA LYS A 115 5.76 -9.85 -19.42
C LYS A 115 5.95 -11.30 -19.83
#